data_AF-A0A6N6PBU1-F1
#
_entry.id   AF-A0A6N6PBU1-F1
#
_cell.length_a   1.000
_cell.length_b   1.000
_cell.length_c   1.000
_cell.angle_alpha   90.00
_cell.angle_beta   90.00
_cell.angle_gamma   90.00
#
_symmetry.space_group_name_H-M   'P 1'
#
loop_
_entity.id
_entity.type
_entity.pdbx_description
1 polymer ?
#
loop_
_entity_poly.entity_id
_entity_poly.type
_entity_poly.pdbx_seq_one_letter_code
_entity_poly.pdbx_strand_id
1 'polypeptide(L)'
;MSKLCRSNVNKKFDKNADCLTLSLRLFNCCLFIAHSMAASFPIQTVAERTGLTPHVIRAWERRYRAIEPERSAGKHRLYSEAEIERIGMLQRAVRSGHSIGKIAKLPTEELRALIAQQPAVSRTAAVHGADDPAAIFRDESLLAIARFDGPGLQEVLGRSLLKFGHMGLLRLVIAPLAEEVGERWRSGALTPAHEHFFTASVKVFLGDLTRQFAISASAPCIIVTTPAGQLHELGAIMAAATAANLGWRPIYLGPNLPAHEIAGAALRNEAAAIALSIVYPADDPNLASQLTELARLIPAGTRILAGGRAARGYFEALIRIGALCADSIEEFGSQLDSLRRAPARKAHA
;
A
#
# COMPACT_ATOMS: atom_id res chain seq x y z
N MET A 1 9.67 -30.89 56.16
CA MET A 1 10.14 -30.99 57.55
C MET A 1 11.58 -30.50 57.53
N SER A 2 12.08 -29.46 58.20
CA SER A 2 11.71 -28.82 59.47
C SER A 2 12.35 -27.41 59.55
N LYS A 3 11.51 -26.45 59.95
CA LYS A 3 11.71 -25.19 60.71
C LYS A 3 13.16 -24.73 61.02
N LEU A 4 13.55 -23.51 60.64
CA LEU A 4 13.34 -22.22 61.34
C LEU A 4 14.09 -22.09 62.68
N CYS A 5 15.11 -21.24 62.77
CA CYS A 5 15.47 -20.57 64.03
C CYS A 5 16.17 -19.21 63.79
N ARG A 6 15.62 -18.17 64.41
CA ARG A 6 16.12 -16.79 64.49
C ARG A 6 17.13 -16.65 65.64
N SER A 7 18.02 -15.65 65.56
CA SER A 7 18.54 -14.77 66.65
C SER A 7 19.93 -14.26 66.24
N ASN A 8 20.16 -13.01 65.82
CA ASN A 8 20.18 -11.73 66.56
C ASN A 8 21.35 -11.62 67.58
N VAL A 9 22.49 -11.00 67.20
CA VAL A 9 23.40 -10.31 68.13
C VAL A 9 24.05 -9.11 67.45
N ASN A 10 23.87 -7.98 68.11
CA ASN A 10 24.37 -6.64 67.87
C ASN A 10 25.77 -6.49 68.51
N LYS A 11 26.76 -5.87 67.84
CA LYS A 11 27.95 -5.30 68.51
C LYS A 11 28.52 -4.14 67.69
N LYS A 12 28.23 -2.93 68.18
CA LYS A 12 29.00 -1.70 67.95
C LYS A 12 30.37 -1.84 68.60
N PHE A 13 31.42 -1.40 67.89
CA PHE A 13 32.58 -0.77 68.51
C PHE A 13 32.99 0.43 67.65
N ASP A 14 33.41 1.46 68.37
CA ASP A 14 33.46 2.87 68.02
C ASP A 14 34.92 3.36 68.08
N LYS A 15 35.15 4.52 67.46
CA LYS A 15 36.23 5.51 67.67
C LYS A 15 37.52 5.47 66.84
N ASN A 16 37.55 6.41 65.90
CA ASN A 16 38.49 7.53 65.75
C ASN A 16 40.01 7.27 65.83
N ALA A 17 40.71 7.57 64.73
CA ALA A 17 41.79 8.56 64.71
C ALA A 17 42.19 8.90 63.25
N ASP A 18 42.15 10.21 62.98
CA ASP A 18 43.15 10.98 62.24
C ASP A 18 43.13 11.06 60.69
N CYS A 19 42.52 12.20 60.33
CA CYS A 19 42.69 13.07 59.18
C CYS A 19 44.14 13.27 58.67
N LEU A 20 44.24 13.41 57.34
CA LEU A 20 45.24 14.19 56.58
C LEU A 20 46.67 13.65 56.49
N THR A 21 46.96 12.91 55.41
CA THR A 21 47.88 13.35 54.33
C THR A 21 47.93 12.24 53.25
N LEU A 22 47.26 12.45 52.12
CA LEU A 22 47.83 13.01 50.89
C LEU A 22 48.63 11.99 50.06
N SER A 23 47.98 11.57 48.97
CA SER A 23 48.56 11.27 47.66
C SER A 23 49.20 9.90 47.40
N LEU A 24 48.88 9.39 46.20
CA LEU A 24 49.39 8.18 45.54
C LEU A 24 48.89 6.82 46.06
N ARG A 25 47.60 6.51 45.82
CA ARG A 25 47.14 5.13 45.52
C ARG A 25 45.73 5.03 44.92
N LEU A 26 45.28 6.08 44.22
CA LEU A 26 43.98 6.12 43.51
C LEU A 26 44.17 6.29 41.99
N PHE A 27 45.07 5.52 41.39
CA PHE A 27 45.28 5.55 39.95
C PHE A 27 45.17 4.20 39.24
N ASN A 28 44.62 3.15 39.88
CA ASN A 28 44.56 1.84 39.20
C ASN A 28 43.37 0.94 39.52
N CYS A 29 42.18 1.48 39.84
CA CYS A 29 40.99 0.64 40.05
C CYS A 29 39.66 1.17 39.49
N CYS A 30 39.69 2.15 38.59
CA CYS A 30 38.49 2.66 37.87
C CYS A 30 38.53 2.44 36.36
N LEU A 31 39.38 1.53 35.86
CA LEU A 31 39.43 1.19 34.44
C LEU A 31 39.00 -0.25 34.16
N PHE A 32 38.00 -0.76 34.88
CA PHE A 32 37.28 -1.98 34.49
C PHE A 32 35.85 -1.88 35.04
N ILE A 33 34.85 -1.85 34.13
CA ILE A 33 33.43 -1.53 34.33
C ILE A 33 33.06 -0.06 34.02
N ALA A 34 33.42 0.37 32.82
CA ALA A 34 32.55 1.23 32.00
C ALA A 34 31.87 0.33 30.95
N HIS A 35 30.99 -0.57 31.39
CA HIS A 35 30.03 -1.17 30.47
C HIS A 35 28.98 -0.08 30.20
N SER A 36 29.07 0.51 29.01
CA SER A 36 28.10 1.42 28.42
C SER A 36 26.67 1.04 28.83
N MET A 37 26.06 1.84 29.71
CA MET A 37 24.60 1.84 29.88
C MET A 37 24.03 2.42 28.59
N ALA A 38 23.80 1.56 27.59
CA ALA A 38 23.16 1.96 26.36
C ALA A 38 21.77 2.51 26.71
N ALA A 39 21.59 3.82 26.56
CA ALA A 39 20.31 4.47 26.84
C ALA A 39 19.21 3.76 26.04
N SER A 40 18.23 3.22 26.74
CA SER A 40 17.11 2.50 26.13
C SER A 40 15.82 3.30 26.31
N PHE A 41 15.08 3.48 25.22
CA PHE A 41 13.95 4.40 25.13
C PHE A 41 12.62 3.66 24.96
N PRO A 42 11.51 4.19 25.50
CA PRO A 42 10.19 3.61 25.25
C PRO A 42 9.74 3.89 23.82
N ILE A 43 8.78 3.10 23.33
CA ILE A 43 8.26 3.21 21.95
C ILE A 43 7.73 4.61 21.61
N GLN A 44 7.27 5.37 22.60
CA GLN A 44 6.77 6.73 22.42
C GLN A 44 7.87 7.69 22.00
N THR A 45 9.05 7.60 22.62
CA THR A 45 10.23 8.39 22.25
C THR A 45 10.72 8.03 20.85
N VAL A 46 10.64 6.76 20.48
CA VAL A 46 10.96 6.32 19.10
C VAL A 46 9.98 6.93 18.11
N ALA A 47 8.69 6.94 18.42
CA ALA A 47 7.65 7.53 17.58
C ALA A 47 7.85 9.04 17.39
N GLU A 48 8.18 9.77 18.46
CA GLU A 48 8.47 11.20 18.41
C GLU A 48 9.71 11.51 17.56
N ARG A 49 10.79 10.73 17.71
CA ARG A 49 12.05 10.96 17.00
C ARG A 49 12.03 10.54 15.54
N THR A 50 11.25 9.51 15.20
CA THR A 50 11.18 8.96 13.84
C THR A 50 9.96 9.47 13.07
N GLY A 51 8.98 10.07 13.74
CA GLY A 51 7.69 10.44 13.13
C GLY A 51 6.85 9.24 12.69
N LEU A 52 7.24 8.01 13.04
CA LEU A 52 6.47 6.79 12.80
C LEU A 52 5.53 6.52 13.98
N THR A 53 4.35 5.97 13.72
CA THR A 53 3.46 5.59 14.82
C THR A 53 4.01 4.36 15.58
N PRO A 54 3.72 4.21 16.89
CA PRO A 54 4.07 3.01 17.65
C PRO A 54 3.57 1.71 17.00
N HIS A 55 2.46 1.79 16.24
CA HIS A 55 1.93 0.65 15.49
C HIS A 55 2.87 0.23 14.34
N VAL A 56 3.44 1.18 13.60
CA VAL A 56 4.37 0.89 12.48
C VAL A 56 5.65 0.26 12.99
N ILE A 57 6.21 0.82 14.06
CA ILE A 57 7.41 0.30 14.71
C ILE A 57 7.19 -1.17 15.11
N ARG A 58 6.03 -1.47 15.71
CA ARG A 58 5.63 -2.86 16.05
C ARG A 58 5.36 -3.74 14.83
N ALA A 59 4.83 -3.18 13.75
CA ALA A 59 4.60 -3.92 12.51
C ALA A 59 5.92 -4.28 11.84
N TRP A 60 6.89 -3.38 11.83
CA TRP A 60 8.23 -3.60 11.30
C TRP A 60 9.01 -4.62 12.12
N GLU A 61 8.91 -4.57 13.45
CA GLU A 61 9.39 -5.61 14.37
C GLU A 61 8.75 -6.97 14.05
N ARG A 62 7.41 -7.06 14.10
CA ARG A 62 6.71 -8.34 14.04
C ARG A 62 6.76 -9.02 12.67
N ARG A 63 6.59 -8.24 11.59
CA ARG A 63 6.43 -8.80 10.23
C ARG A 63 7.75 -8.98 9.50
N TYR A 64 8.69 -8.07 9.72
CA TYR A 64 9.93 -8.04 8.96
C TYR A 64 11.18 -8.27 9.82
N ARG A 65 11.03 -8.37 11.16
CA ARG A 65 12.13 -8.41 12.12
C ARG A 65 13.16 -7.31 11.83
N ALA A 66 12.66 -6.13 11.50
CA ALA A 66 13.50 -4.99 11.11
C ALA A 66 14.36 -4.47 12.27
N ILE A 67 13.91 -4.75 13.50
CA ILE A 67 14.51 -4.40 14.80
C ILE A 67 14.12 -5.48 15.81
N GLU A 68 14.89 -5.62 16.88
CA GLU A 68 14.67 -6.62 17.94
C GLU A 68 14.86 -5.95 19.31
N PRO A 69 13.89 -5.13 19.75
CA PRO A 69 14.04 -4.34 20.97
C PRO A 69 14.13 -5.23 22.20
N GLU A 70 14.99 -4.84 23.14
CA GLU A 70 15.09 -5.49 24.43
C GLU A 70 13.79 -5.32 25.23
N ARG A 71 13.55 -6.25 26.16
CA ARG A 71 12.41 -6.15 27.08
C ARG A 71 12.90 -5.82 28.47
N SER A 72 12.31 -4.79 29.08
CA SER A 72 12.53 -4.47 30.49
C SER A 72 12.06 -5.60 31.40
N ALA A 73 12.48 -5.57 32.67
CA ALA A 73 11.98 -6.48 33.71
C ALA A 73 10.43 -6.48 33.83
N GLY A 74 9.77 -5.38 33.43
CA GLY A 74 8.31 -5.25 33.33
C GLY A 74 7.69 -5.71 32.01
N LYS A 75 8.43 -6.40 31.13
CA LYS A 75 8.03 -6.85 29.78
C LYS A 75 7.73 -5.74 28.77
N HIS A 76 8.15 -4.49 29.02
CA HIS A 76 7.97 -3.39 28.07
C HIS A 76 9.13 -3.35 27.07
N ARG A 77 8.87 -3.03 25.81
CA ARG A 77 9.90 -2.87 24.77
C ARG A 77 10.72 -1.61 25.02
N LEU A 78 12.03 -1.76 25.00
CA LEU A 78 13.00 -0.68 25.10
C LEU A 78 13.86 -0.71 23.84
N TYR A 79 14.02 0.45 23.22
CA TYR A 79 14.75 0.62 21.96
C TYR A 79 16.06 1.33 22.24
N SER A 80 17.16 0.79 21.75
CA SER A 80 18.46 1.45 21.78
C SER A 80 18.50 2.63 20.80
N GLU A 81 19.43 3.56 21.01
CA GLU A 81 19.67 4.66 20.06
C GLU A 81 19.99 4.13 18.64
N ALA A 82 20.73 3.02 18.55
CA ALA A 82 21.04 2.36 17.28
C ALA A 82 19.79 1.84 16.55
N GLU A 83 18.80 1.33 17.29
CA GLU A 83 17.53 0.91 16.71
C GLU A 83 16.69 2.10 16.25
N ILE A 84 16.68 3.21 17.01
CA ILE A 84 16.02 4.45 16.59
C ILE A 84 16.62 4.97 15.28
N GLU A 85 17.96 4.99 15.19
CA GLU A 85 18.68 5.41 13.99
C GLU A 85 18.35 4.51 12.80
N ARG A 86 18.35 3.18 13.02
CA ARG A 86 17.98 2.19 11.99
C ARG A 86 16.54 2.36 11.53
N ILE A 87 15.60 2.58 12.43
CA ILE A 87 14.19 2.86 12.09
C ILE A 87 14.11 4.13 11.22
N GLY A 88 14.83 5.19 11.57
CA GLY A 88 14.92 6.40 10.78
C GLY A 88 15.51 6.17 9.38
N MET A 89 16.55 5.35 9.26
CA MET A 89 17.12 4.95 7.96
C MET A 89 16.12 4.16 7.12
N LEU A 90 15.45 3.17 7.71
CA LEU A 90 14.43 2.37 7.03
C LEU A 90 13.30 3.25 6.53
N GLN A 91 12.84 4.21 7.33
CA GLN A 91 11.84 5.18 6.92
C GLN A 91 12.29 6.01 5.72
N ARG A 92 13.53 6.53 5.72
CA ARG A 92 14.05 7.29 4.58
C ARG A 92 14.11 6.44 3.30
N ALA A 93 14.59 5.21 3.41
CA ALA A 93 14.65 4.28 2.29
C ALA A 93 13.25 3.85 1.78
N VAL A 94 12.26 3.68 2.67
CA VAL A 94 10.86 3.45 2.27
C VAL A 94 10.29 4.66 1.55
N ARG A 95 10.50 5.86 2.07
CA ARG A 95 10.04 7.12 1.45
C ARG A 95 10.69 7.37 0.09
N SER A 96 11.88 6.81 -0.16
CA SER A 96 12.55 6.87 -1.46
C SER A 96 12.12 5.72 -2.41
N GLY A 97 11.04 5.01 -2.10
CA GLY A 97 10.42 4.03 -2.99
C GLY A 97 10.87 2.57 -2.80
N HIS A 98 11.74 2.28 -1.83
CA HIS A 98 12.13 0.89 -1.55
C HIS A 98 11.07 0.17 -0.70
N SER A 99 10.75 -1.07 -1.04
CA SER A 99 9.80 -1.86 -0.25
C SER A 99 10.44 -2.28 1.08
N ILE A 100 9.69 -2.09 2.18
CA ILE A 100 10.16 -2.46 3.53
C ILE A 100 10.58 -3.94 3.61
N GLY A 101 9.88 -4.83 2.90
CA GLY A 101 10.22 -6.26 2.89
C GLY A 101 11.61 -6.56 2.30
N LYS A 102 12.08 -5.74 1.35
CA LYS A 102 13.42 -5.87 0.75
C LYS A 102 14.50 -5.28 1.65
N ILE A 103 14.23 -4.12 2.25
CA ILE A 103 15.26 -3.38 2.99
C ILE A 103 15.34 -3.72 4.49
N ALA A 104 14.28 -4.26 5.09
CA ALA A 104 14.23 -4.52 6.53
C ALA A 104 15.31 -5.49 7.03
N LYS A 105 15.77 -6.39 6.16
CA LYS A 105 16.83 -7.38 6.45
C LYS A 105 18.23 -6.91 6.06
N LEU A 106 18.37 -5.76 5.41
CA LEU A 106 19.69 -5.26 5.02
C LEU A 106 20.49 -4.85 6.26
N PRO A 107 21.81 -5.10 6.29
CA PRO A 107 22.70 -4.53 7.28
C PRO A 107 22.60 -3.01 7.30
N THR A 108 22.80 -2.41 8.48
CA THR A 108 22.70 -0.94 8.63
C THR A 108 23.68 -0.19 7.72
N GLU A 109 24.87 -0.76 7.46
CA GLU A 109 25.84 -0.18 6.52
C GLU A 109 25.37 -0.18 5.06
N GLU A 110 24.75 -1.27 4.60
CA GLU A 110 24.16 -1.31 3.26
C GLU A 110 22.98 -0.34 3.14
N LEU A 111 22.18 -0.22 4.20
CA LEU A 111 21.09 0.75 4.27
C LEU A 111 21.62 2.20 4.23
N ARG A 112 22.74 2.49 4.91
CA ARG A 112 23.44 3.78 4.84
C ARG A 112 23.96 4.05 3.43
N ALA A 113 24.63 3.08 2.80
CA ALA A 113 25.14 3.21 1.43
C ALA A 113 24.01 3.46 0.42
N LEU A 114 22.88 2.78 0.59
CA LEU A 114 21.68 2.91 -0.26
C LEU A 114 21.03 4.29 -0.12
N ILE A 115 21.08 4.89 1.06
CA ILE A 115 20.66 6.29 1.29
C ILE A 115 21.69 7.28 0.75
N ALA A 116 23.00 6.98 0.86
CA ALA A 116 24.10 7.87 0.47
C ALA A 116 24.35 7.95 -1.04
N GLN A 117 24.01 6.92 -1.81
CA GLN A 117 24.16 6.87 -3.28
C GLN A 117 23.05 7.64 -4.03
N GLN A 118 22.29 8.49 -3.34
CA GLN A 118 21.19 9.23 -3.95
C GLN A 118 21.65 10.58 -4.52
N PRO A 119 21.51 10.83 -5.85
CA PRO A 119 21.54 12.18 -6.38
C PRO A 119 20.34 12.96 -5.83
N ALA A 120 20.53 14.25 -5.53
CA ALA A 120 19.47 15.14 -5.07
C ALA A 120 18.47 15.47 -6.19
N VAL A 121 17.63 14.51 -6.59
CA VAL A 121 16.52 14.67 -7.55
C VAL A 121 15.49 13.58 -7.18
N SER A 122 14.19 13.79 -6.99
CA SER A 122 13.30 14.92 -7.24
C SER A 122 12.27 14.93 -6.12
N ARG A 123 12.02 16.10 -5.51
CA ARG A 123 10.77 16.31 -4.78
C ARG A 123 9.65 16.33 -5.82
N THR A 124 9.08 15.17 -6.12
CA THR A 124 7.65 15.08 -6.44
C THR A 124 6.87 14.94 -5.13
N ALA A 125 7.17 15.83 -4.17
CA ALA A 125 6.10 16.32 -3.32
C ALA A 125 5.17 17.04 -4.29
N ALA A 126 3.98 16.49 -4.51
CA ALA A 126 2.96 17.10 -5.32
C ALA A 126 2.84 18.56 -4.89
N VAL A 127 3.32 19.46 -5.75
CA VAL A 127 2.93 20.85 -5.74
C VAL A 127 1.48 20.82 -6.24
N HIS A 128 0.55 20.44 -5.35
CA HIS A 128 -0.81 20.90 -5.50
C HIS A 128 -0.72 22.39 -5.23
N GLY A 129 -0.54 23.16 -6.32
CA GLY A 129 -0.65 24.60 -6.27
C GLY A 129 -1.98 24.98 -5.62
N ALA A 130 -2.05 26.19 -5.09
CA ALA A 130 -3.25 26.76 -4.46
C ALA A 130 -4.51 26.75 -5.36
N ASP A 131 -4.43 26.25 -6.59
CA ASP A 131 -5.46 26.20 -7.62
C ASP A 131 -5.98 24.78 -7.95
N ASP A 132 -5.68 23.71 -7.19
CA ASP A 132 -6.29 22.39 -7.42
C ASP A 132 -7.70 22.31 -6.79
N PRO A 133 -8.80 22.42 -7.58
CA PRO A 133 -10.15 22.43 -7.03
C PRO A 133 -10.55 21.09 -6.38
N ALA A 134 -9.84 20.00 -6.69
CA ALA A 134 -10.10 18.67 -6.16
C ALA A 134 -9.37 18.40 -4.83
N ALA A 135 -8.38 19.23 -4.46
CA ALA A 135 -7.58 19.03 -3.25
C ALA A 135 -8.44 18.95 -1.98
N ILE A 136 -9.40 19.86 -1.81
CA ILE A 136 -10.31 19.88 -0.66
C ILE A 136 -11.07 18.55 -0.52
N PHE A 137 -11.57 18.00 -1.63
CA PHE A 137 -12.29 16.73 -1.61
C PHE A 137 -11.39 15.56 -1.25
N ARG A 138 -10.11 15.59 -1.67
CA ARG A 138 -9.15 14.56 -1.28
C ARG A 138 -8.78 14.66 0.20
N ASP A 139 -8.56 15.86 0.72
CA ASP A 139 -8.26 16.09 2.14
C ASP A 139 -9.43 15.63 3.04
N GLU A 140 -10.66 16.00 2.69
CA GLU A 140 -11.86 15.54 3.39
C GLU A 140 -12.02 14.02 3.32
N SER A 141 -11.77 13.41 2.16
CA SER A 141 -11.81 11.95 1.99
C SER A 141 -10.76 11.25 2.86
N LEU A 142 -9.53 11.79 2.93
CA LEU A 142 -8.45 11.24 3.76
C LEU A 142 -8.79 11.31 5.24
N LEU A 143 -9.44 12.39 5.69
CA LEU A 143 -9.91 12.50 7.06
C LEU A 143 -10.98 11.45 7.37
N ALA A 144 -11.94 11.25 6.45
CA ALA A 144 -12.96 10.21 6.58
C ALA A 144 -12.34 8.81 6.63
N ILE A 145 -11.37 8.52 5.74
CA ILE A 145 -10.61 7.26 5.71
C ILE A 145 -9.88 7.03 7.03
N ALA A 146 -9.17 8.04 7.55
CA ALA A 146 -8.43 7.95 8.81
C ALA A 146 -9.34 7.67 10.02
N ARG A 147 -10.64 7.99 9.93
CA ARG A 147 -11.64 7.80 10.97
C ARG A 147 -12.54 6.59 10.76
N PHE A 148 -12.35 5.81 9.68
CA PHE A 148 -13.29 4.77 9.23
C PHE A 148 -14.73 5.28 9.06
N ASP A 149 -14.87 6.54 8.66
CA ASP A 149 -16.16 7.21 8.48
C ASP A 149 -16.71 6.91 7.08
N GLY A 150 -17.43 5.78 6.98
CA GLY A 150 -18.04 5.33 5.72
C GLY A 150 -19.01 6.36 5.15
N PRO A 151 -20.03 6.80 5.91
CA PRO A 151 -20.98 7.80 5.46
C PRO A 151 -20.32 9.12 5.03
N GLY A 152 -19.37 9.65 5.80
CA GLY A 152 -18.65 10.87 5.44
C GLY A 152 -17.86 10.71 4.13
N LEU A 153 -17.21 9.56 3.93
CA LEU A 153 -16.52 9.28 2.66
C LEU A 153 -17.51 9.21 1.47
N GLN A 154 -18.68 8.57 1.64
CA GLN A 154 -19.70 8.53 0.58
C GLN A 154 -20.21 9.94 0.23
N GLU A 155 -20.41 10.80 1.23
CA GLU A 155 -20.86 12.18 1.02
C GLU A 155 -19.83 13.01 0.22
N VAL A 156 -18.55 12.92 0.59
CA VAL A 156 -17.46 13.62 -0.12
C VAL A 156 -17.36 13.15 -1.58
N LEU A 157 -17.44 11.83 -1.81
CA LEU A 157 -17.44 11.25 -3.15
C LEU A 157 -18.68 11.69 -3.97
N GLY A 158 -19.86 11.78 -3.34
CA GLY A 158 -21.08 12.28 -3.95
C GLY A 158 -20.96 13.75 -4.38
N ARG A 159 -20.46 14.63 -3.50
CA ARG A 159 -20.20 16.04 -3.84
C ARG A 159 -19.15 16.17 -4.94
N SER A 160 -18.12 15.33 -4.92
CA SER A 160 -17.09 15.28 -5.97
C SER A 160 -17.68 14.88 -7.33
N LEU A 161 -18.58 13.88 -7.35
CA LEU A 161 -19.28 13.47 -8.57
C LEU A 161 -20.11 14.61 -9.17
N LEU A 162 -20.86 15.34 -8.33
CA LEU A 162 -21.66 16.48 -8.79
C LEU A 162 -20.79 17.60 -9.37
N LYS A 163 -19.62 17.85 -8.76
CA LYS A 163 -18.73 18.94 -9.18
C LYS A 163 -17.90 18.61 -10.43
N PHE A 164 -17.38 17.40 -10.53
CA PHE A 164 -16.41 17.02 -11.57
C PHE A 164 -16.96 16.04 -12.61
N GLY A 165 -18.19 15.56 -12.43
CA GLY A 165 -18.77 14.50 -13.24
C GLY A 165 -18.07 13.14 -13.01
N HIS A 166 -18.54 12.11 -13.73
CA HIS A 166 -18.05 10.75 -13.56
C HIS A 166 -16.53 10.61 -13.81
N MET A 167 -16.06 11.07 -14.98
CA MET A 167 -14.64 10.97 -15.32
C MET A 167 -13.76 11.85 -14.42
N GLY A 168 -14.24 13.05 -14.07
CA GLY A 168 -13.51 13.94 -13.17
C GLY A 168 -13.36 13.38 -11.75
N LEU A 169 -14.41 12.73 -11.21
CA LEU A 169 -14.33 11.99 -9.95
C LEU A 169 -13.23 10.92 -9.99
N LEU A 170 -13.22 10.08 -11.03
CA LEU A 170 -12.26 8.99 -11.15
C LEU A 170 -10.82 9.51 -11.22
N ARG A 171 -10.54 10.50 -12.07
CA ARG A 171 -9.18 11.01 -12.32
C ARG A 171 -8.68 11.99 -11.28
N LEU A 172 -9.51 12.91 -10.81
CA LEU A 172 -9.06 14.01 -9.95
C LEU A 172 -9.17 13.68 -8.46
N VAL A 173 -9.99 12.70 -8.10
CA VAL A 173 -10.28 12.33 -6.71
C VAL A 173 -9.88 10.89 -6.41
N ILE A 174 -10.55 9.89 -7.00
CA ILE A 174 -10.37 8.48 -6.60
C ILE A 174 -8.96 7.95 -6.92
N ALA A 175 -8.45 8.13 -8.13
CA ALA A 175 -7.11 7.65 -8.49
C ALA A 175 -6.00 8.30 -7.64
N PRO A 176 -5.94 9.64 -7.50
CA PRO A 176 -4.96 10.29 -6.63
C PRO A 176 -5.11 9.88 -5.16
N LEU A 177 -6.34 9.71 -4.66
CA LEU A 177 -6.57 9.19 -3.31
C LEU A 177 -6.01 7.78 -3.12
N ALA A 178 -6.15 6.91 -4.12
CA ALA A 178 -5.61 5.55 -4.04
C ALA A 178 -4.08 5.55 -3.96
N GLU A 179 -3.42 6.44 -4.72
CA GLU A 179 -1.98 6.64 -4.65
C GLU A 179 -1.55 7.16 -3.28
N GLU A 180 -2.28 8.15 -2.75
CA GLU A 180 -1.99 8.74 -1.45
C GLU A 180 -2.24 7.79 -0.29
N VAL A 181 -3.34 7.03 -0.30
CA VAL A 181 -3.60 5.96 0.68
C VAL A 181 -2.50 4.91 0.61
N GLY A 182 -2.09 4.51 -0.59
CA GLY A 182 -0.99 3.57 -0.79
C GLY A 182 0.36 4.09 -0.29
N GLU A 183 0.65 5.39 -0.44
CA GLU A 183 1.87 6.02 0.07
C GLU A 183 1.84 6.20 1.59
N ARG A 184 0.71 6.64 2.15
CA ARG A 184 0.50 6.72 3.60
C ARG A 184 0.55 5.35 4.26
N TRP A 185 0.09 4.29 3.58
CA TRP A 185 0.30 2.92 4.03
C TRP A 185 1.77 2.50 3.99
N ARG A 186 2.48 2.76 2.88
CA ARG A 186 3.93 2.46 2.75
C ARG A 186 4.76 3.15 3.82
N SER A 187 4.52 4.44 4.05
CA SER A 187 5.15 5.23 5.12
C SER A 187 4.66 4.87 6.53
N GLY A 188 3.57 4.11 6.65
CA GLY A 188 3.00 3.64 7.90
C GLY A 188 2.05 4.62 8.60
N ALA A 189 1.78 5.78 8.01
CA ALA A 189 0.75 6.71 8.49
C ALA A 189 -0.65 6.07 8.46
N LEU A 190 -0.90 5.13 7.54
CA LEU A 190 -2.12 4.31 7.48
C LEU A 190 -1.81 2.82 7.59
N THR A 191 -2.80 2.03 7.98
CA THR A 191 -2.70 0.57 8.10
C THR A 191 -3.41 -0.12 6.92
N PRO A 192 -3.18 -1.44 6.69
CA PRO A 192 -3.93 -2.18 5.67
C PRO A 192 -5.45 -2.12 5.85
N ALA A 193 -5.94 -1.96 7.08
CA ALA A 193 -7.38 -1.80 7.34
C ALA A 193 -7.94 -0.52 6.69
N HIS A 194 -7.16 0.56 6.63
CA HIS A 194 -7.58 1.81 5.99
C HIS A 194 -7.61 1.68 4.46
N GLU A 195 -6.66 0.95 3.87
CA GLU A 195 -6.69 0.63 2.43
C GLU A 195 -7.90 -0.23 2.09
N HIS A 196 -8.15 -1.30 2.85
CA HIS A 196 -9.34 -2.14 2.64
C HIS A 196 -10.63 -1.36 2.84
N PHE A 197 -10.72 -0.51 3.87
CA PHE A 197 -11.85 0.38 4.09
C PHE A 197 -12.08 1.30 2.89
N PHE A 198 -11.04 2.00 2.43
CA PHE A 198 -11.12 2.88 1.27
C PHE A 198 -11.60 2.13 0.02
N THR A 199 -10.93 1.03 -0.33
CA THR A 199 -11.27 0.21 -1.51
C THR A 199 -12.70 -0.32 -1.42
N ALA A 200 -13.14 -0.80 -0.25
CA ALA A 200 -14.51 -1.28 -0.03
C ALA A 200 -15.54 -0.15 -0.15
N SER A 201 -15.28 1.02 0.44
CA SER A 201 -16.17 2.18 0.34
C SER A 201 -16.29 2.70 -1.08
N VAL A 202 -15.19 2.77 -1.84
CA VAL A 202 -15.22 3.16 -3.26
C VAL A 202 -15.96 2.12 -4.10
N LYS A 203 -15.80 0.82 -3.81
CA LYS A 203 -16.52 -0.27 -4.47
C LYS A 203 -18.03 -0.12 -4.33
N VAL A 204 -18.50 0.13 -3.10
CA VAL A 204 -19.93 0.38 -2.82
C VAL A 204 -20.39 1.62 -3.57
N PHE A 205 -19.67 2.74 -3.42
CA PHE A 205 -20.03 4.01 -4.05
C PHE A 205 -20.18 3.87 -5.58
N LEU A 206 -19.16 3.35 -6.26
CA LEU A 206 -19.18 3.19 -7.71
C LEU A 206 -20.23 2.15 -8.15
N GLY A 207 -20.38 1.06 -7.39
CA GLY A 207 -21.43 0.07 -7.64
C GLY A 207 -22.83 0.70 -7.61
N ASP A 208 -23.09 1.57 -6.64
CA ASP A 208 -24.36 2.27 -6.48
C ASP A 208 -24.61 3.28 -7.61
N LEU A 209 -23.56 3.96 -8.10
CA LEU A 209 -23.66 4.80 -9.29
C LEU A 209 -24.05 3.99 -10.53
N THR A 210 -23.44 2.80 -10.71
CA THR A 210 -23.72 2.00 -11.91
C THR A 210 -25.15 1.45 -11.96
N ARG A 211 -25.77 1.17 -10.81
CA ARG A 211 -27.16 0.66 -10.73
C ARG A 211 -28.21 1.68 -11.15
N GLN A 212 -27.87 2.97 -11.13
CA GLN A 212 -28.80 4.03 -11.53
C GLN A 212 -28.97 4.12 -13.06
N PHE A 213 -28.06 3.53 -13.83
CA PHE A 213 -28.21 3.47 -15.28
C PHE A 213 -29.17 2.36 -15.68
N ALA A 214 -30.22 2.70 -16.42
CA ALA A 214 -31.02 1.73 -17.15
C ALA A 214 -30.20 1.21 -18.35
N ILE A 215 -29.28 0.28 -18.10
CA ILE A 215 -28.48 -0.34 -19.15
C ILE A 215 -29.41 -1.18 -20.01
N SER A 216 -29.51 -0.85 -21.29
CA SER A 216 -30.30 -1.62 -22.24
C SER A 216 -29.87 -3.08 -22.25
N ALA A 217 -30.81 -4.01 -22.38
CA ALA A 217 -30.50 -5.43 -22.59
C ALA A 217 -29.65 -5.65 -23.86
N SER A 218 -29.71 -4.73 -24.83
CA SER A 218 -28.89 -4.74 -26.05
C SER A 218 -27.48 -4.13 -25.89
N ALA A 219 -27.13 -3.64 -24.70
CA ALA A 219 -25.80 -3.08 -24.46
C ALA A 219 -24.72 -4.17 -24.57
N PRO A 220 -23.58 -3.89 -25.23
CA PRO A 220 -22.50 -4.85 -25.35
C PRO A 220 -21.94 -5.20 -23.96
N CYS A 221 -21.66 -6.48 -23.76
CA CYS A 221 -21.13 -6.99 -22.51
C CYS A 221 -19.60 -6.85 -22.44
N ILE A 222 -19.11 -6.46 -21.27
CA ILE A 222 -17.68 -6.46 -20.95
C ILE A 222 -17.43 -7.21 -19.65
N ILE A 223 -16.47 -8.15 -19.66
CA ILE A 223 -15.97 -8.77 -18.44
C ILE A 223 -14.90 -7.87 -17.84
N VAL A 224 -14.94 -7.61 -16.53
CA VAL A 224 -13.96 -6.76 -15.85
C VAL A 224 -13.40 -7.49 -14.64
N THR A 225 -12.07 -7.60 -14.56
CA THR A 225 -11.41 -8.37 -13.49
C THR A 225 -9.91 -8.03 -13.40
N THR A 226 -9.19 -8.73 -12.52
CA THR A 226 -7.73 -8.75 -12.52
C THR A 226 -7.24 -10.19 -12.77
N PRO A 227 -6.14 -10.37 -13.52
CA PRO A 227 -5.57 -11.71 -13.75
C PRO A 227 -5.10 -12.40 -12.47
N ALA A 228 -4.87 -13.71 -12.54
CA ALA A 228 -4.22 -14.48 -11.47
C ALA A 228 -2.92 -13.81 -11.00
N GLY A 229 -2.70 -13.80 -9.69
CA GLY A 229 -1.58 -13.12 -9.02
C GLY A 229 -1.79 -11.61 -8.79
N GLN A 230 -2.73 -10.98 -9.50
CA GLN A 230 -3.01 -9.53 -9.37
C GLN A 230 -4.14 -9.29 -8.37
N LEU A 231 -3.83 -8.87 -7.15
CA LEU A 231 -4.83 -8.72 -6.07
C LEU A 231 -5.45 -7.31 -5.96
N HIS A 232 -4.84 -6.30 -6.58
CA HIS A 232 -5.28 -4.91 -6.42
C HIS A 232 -6.45 -4.60 -7.36
N GLU A 233 -7.65 -4.56 -6.79
CA GLU A 233 -8.91 -4.61 -7.56
C GLU A 233 -9.46 -3.22 -7.94
N LEU A 234 -8.97 -2.14 -7.33
CA LEU A 234 -9.56 -0.80 -7.48
C LEU A 234 -9.59 -0.32 -8.94
N GLY A 235 -8.53 -0.56 -9.71
CA GLY A 235 -8.50 -0.20 -11.14
C GLY A 235 -9.55 -0.95 -11.97
N ALA A 236 -9.85 -2.20 -11.62
CA ALA A 236 -10.92 -2.97 -12.26
C ALA A 236 -12.30 -2.43 -11.89
N ILE A 237 -12.51 -2.01 -10.64
CA ILE A 237 -13.76 -1.35 -10.21
C ILE A 237 -13.97 -0.04 -10.99
N MET A 238 -12.92 0.78 -11.12
CA MET A 238 -12.99 2.01 -11.91
C MET A 238 -13.32 1.72 -13.38
N ALA A 239 -12.67 0.73 -13.99
CA ALA A 239 -12.95 0.31 -15.36
C ALA A 239 -14.40 -0.16 -15.55
N ALA A 240 -14.96 -0.92 -14.60
CA ALA A 240 -16.35 -1.33 -14.62
C ALA A 240 -17.31 -0.14 -14.54
N ALA A 241 -17.02 0.83 -13.67
CA ALA A 241 -17.81 2.05 -13.52
C ALA A 241 -17.77 2.91 -14.80
N THR A 242 -16.59 3.08 -15.40
CA THR A 242 -16.41 3.77 -16.69
C THR A 242 -17.17 3.08 -17.81
N ALA A 243 -17.12 1.74 -17.88
CA ALA A 243 -17.85 0.97 -18.86
C ALA A 243 -19.37 1.16 -18.75
N ALA A 244 -19.93 1.06 -17.54
CA ALA A 244 -21.35 1.33 -17.31
C ALA A 244 -21.74 2.76 -17.73
N ASN A 245 -20.93 3.75 -17.37
CA ASN A 245 -21.16 5.15 -17.75
C ASN A 245 -21.11 5.37 -19.27
N LEU A 246 -20.34 4.56 -19.99
CA LEU A 246 -20.28 4.54 -21.46
C LEU A 246 -21.34 3.61 -22.09
N GLY A 247 -22.34 3.16 -21.33
CA GLY A 247 -23.46 2.36 -21.80
C GLY A 247 -23.11 0.93 -22.19
N TRP A 248 -22.05 0.38 -21.62
CA TRP A 248 -21.77 -1.06 -21.65
C TRP A 248 -22.46 -1.77 -20.49
N ARG A 249 -22.60 -3.09 -20.61
CA ARG A 249 -23.04 -3.97 -19.52
C ARG A 249 -21.81 -4.64 -18.87
N PRO A 250 -21.20 -4.04 -17.83
CA PRO A 250 -20.06 -4.65 -17.16
C PRO A 250 -20.48 -5.82 -16.27
N ILE A 251 -19.70 -6.90 -16.32
CA ILE A 251 -19.73 -7.99 -15.36
C ILE A 251 -18.40 -7.97 -14.61
N TYR A 252 -18.43 -7.48 -13.38
CA TYR A 252 -17.25 -7.44 -12.52
C TYR A 252 -17.08 -8.77 -11.77
N LEU A 253 -15.98 -9.48 -12.01
CA LEU A 253 -15.73 -10.81 -11.43
C LEU A 253 -14.90 -10.80 -10.14
N GLY A 254 -14.52 -9.61 -9.66
CA GLY A 254 -13.54 -9.50 -8.57
C GLY A 254 -12.11 -9.67 -9.06
N PRO A 255 -11.14 -9.70 -8.13
CA PRO A 255 -9.73 -9.86 -8.45
C PRO A 255 -9.26 -11.31 -8.52
N ASN A 256 -8.04 -11.50 -9.04
CA ASN A 256 -7.22 -12.71 -8.97
C ASN A 256 -7.86 -13.92 -9.64
N LEU A 257 -8.24 -13.77 -10.91
CA LEU A 257 -8.94 -14.80 -11.64
C LEU A 257 -8.04 -15.50 -12.69
N PRO A 258 -7.99 -16.85 -12.71
CA PRO A 258 -7.27 -17.60 -13.74
C PRO A 258 -7.82 -17.38 -15.15
N ALA A 259 -6.97 -17.53 -16.17
CA ALA A 259 -7.32 -17.28 -17.56
C ALA A 259 -8.56 -18.07 -18.05
N HIS A 260 -8.68 -19.35 -17.69
CA HIS A 260 -9.80 -20.20 -18.11
C HIS A 260 -11.15 -19.78 -17.49
N GLU A 261 -11.15 -19.26 -16.25
CA GLU A 261 -12.36 -18.74 -15.60
C GLU A 261 -12.82 -17.44 -16.26
N ILE A 262 -11.88 -16.55 -16.59
CA ILE A 262 -12.16 -15.31 -17.33
C ILE A 262 -12.74 -15.66 -18.71
N ALA A 263 -12.11 -16.58 -19.44
CA ALA A 263 -12.57 -17.01 -20.75
C ALA A 263 -13.96 -17.66 -20.68
N GLY A 264 -14.20 -18.52 -19.69
CA GLY A 264 -15.50 -19.16 -19.47
C GLY A 264 -16.60 -18.14 -19.19
N ALA A 265 -16.32 -17.10 -18.39
CA ALA A 265 -17.26 -16.02 -18.15
C ALA A 265 -17.53 -15.18 -19.42
N ALA A 266 -16.50 -14.89 -20.20
CA ALA A 266 -16.61 -14.16 -21.46
C ALA A 266 -17.47 -14.93 -22.48
N LEU A 267 -17.24 -16.25 -22.63
CA LEU A 267 -18.00 -17.11 -23.52
C LEU A 267 -19.48 -17.18 -23.11
N ARG A 268 -19.77 -17.46 -21.84
CA ARG A 268 -21.14 -17.60 -21.32
C ARG A 268 -21.98 -16.33 -21.46
N ASN A 269 -21.35 -15.16 -21.49
CA ASN A 269 -22.03 -13.86 -21.53
C ASN A 269 -21.90 -13.16 -22.89
N GLU A 270 -21.36 -13.83 -23.90
CA GLU A 270 -21.11 -13.28 -25.24
C GLU A 270 -20.38 -11.93 -25.15
N ALA A 271 -19.33 -11.88 -24.32
CA ALA A 271 -18.63 -10.64 -24.04
C ALA A 271 -17.91 -10.11 -25.28
N ALA A 272 -18.24 -8.87 -25.65
CA ALA A 272 -17.56 -8.17 -26.74
C ALA A 272 -16.16 -7.68 -26.31
N ALA A 273 -15.95 -7.50 -25.01
CA ALA A 273 -14.67 -7.07 -24.47
C ALA A 273 -14.34 -7.72 -23.11
N ILE A 274 -13.06 -7.72 -22.76
CA ILE A 274 -12.52 -8.07 -21.45
C ILE A 274 -11.59 -6.93 -21.02
N ALA A 275 -11.82 -6.33 -19.86
CA ALA A 275 -10.91 -5.37 -19.24
C ALA A 275 -10.13 -6.02 -18.09
N LEU A 276 -8.80 -5.94 -18.18
CA LEU A 276 -7.87 -6.45 -17.19
C LEU A 276 -7.16 -5.30 -16.49
N SER A 277 -7.26 -5.23 -15.16
CA SER A 277 -6.43 -4.34 -14.35
C SER A 277 -5.19 -5.08 -13.83
N ILE A 278 -4.01 -4.59 -14.18
CA ILE A 278 -2.69 -5.15 -13.86
C ILE A 278 -1.91 -4.09 -13.09
N VAL A 279 -1.67 -4.34 -11.80
CA VAL A 279 -1.24 -3.30 -10.86
C VAL A 279 -0.01 -3.70 -10.04
N TYR A 280 0.07 -4.94 -9.57
CA TYR A 280 1.20 -5.50 -8.84
C TYR A 280 0.99 -7.01 -8.62
N PRO A 281 2.04 -7.85 -8.76
CA PRO A 281 3.42 -7.49 -9.12
C PRO A 281 3.59 -7.12 -10.61
N ALA A 282 4.71 -6.47 -10.94
CA ALA A 282 5.01 -5.99 -12.30
C ALA A 282 5.86 -6.97 -13.13
N ASP A 283 6.29 -8.07 -12.50
CA ASP A 283 7.25 -9.04 -13.02
C ASP A 283 6.85 -10.49 -12.67
N ASP A 284 5.55 -10.79 -12.56
CA ASP A 284 5.07 -12.16 -12.38
C ASP A 284 5.41 -13.01 -13.61
N PRO A 285 6.27 -14.03 -13.47
CA PRO A 285 6.67 -14.86 -14.60
C PRO A 285 5.49 -15.64 -15.21
N ASN A 286 4.41 -15.87 -14.44
CA ASN A 286 3.27 -16.65 -14.89
C ASN A 286 2.26 -15.81 -15.69
N LEU A 287 2.21 -14.49 -15.48
CA LEU A 287 1.16 -13.66 -16.06
C LEU A 287 1.20 -13.64 -17.58
N ALA A 288 2.39 -13.61 -18.20
CA ALA A 288 2.52 -13.65 -19.65
C ALA A 288 1.94 -14.94 -20.26
N SER A 289 2.11 -16.07 -19.57
CA SER A 289 1.53 -17.36 -19.99
C SER A 289 0.01 -17.36 -19.83
N GLN A 290 -0.51 -16.81 -18.72
CA GLN A 290 -1.94 -16.66 -18.47
C GLN A 290 -2.63 -15.74 -19.49
N LEU A 291 -1.99 -14.63 -19.87
CA LEU A 291 -2.49 -13.72 -20.91
C LEU A 291 -2.58 -14.43 -22.28
N THR A 292 -1.55 -15.22 -22.60
CA THR A 292 -1.52 -16.01 -23.85
C THR A 292 -2.59 -17.10 -23.85
N GLU A 293 -2.78 -17.78 -22.71
CA GLU A 293 -3.84 -18.77 -22.52
C GLU A 293 -5.23 -18.13 -22.67
N LEU A 294 -5.46 -16.98 -22.03
CA LEU A 294 -6.72 -16.24 -22.13
C LEU A 294 -7.05 -15.91 -23.59
N ALA A 295 -6.10 -15.33 -24.32
CA ALA A 295 -6.28 -14.95 -25.72
C ALA A 295 -6.63 -16.15 -26.63
N ARG A 296 -6.14 -17.35 -26.31
CA ARG A 296 -6.46 -18.58 -27.03
C ARG A 296 -7.87 -19.10 -26.73
N LEU A 297 -8.37 -18.88 -25.51
CA LEU A 297 -9.64 -19.45 -25.03
C LEU A 297 -10.86 -18.55 -25.28
N ILE A 298 -10.66 -17.26 -25.55
CA ILE A 298 -11.76 -16.31 -25.75
C ILE A 298 -12.40 -16.40 -27.15
N PRO A 299 -13.68 -16.05 -27.30
CA PRO A 299 -14.36 -16.07 -28.60
C PRO A 299 -13.68 -15.18 -29.64
N ALA A 300 -13.78 -15.59 -30.92
CA ALA A 300 -13.33 -14.78 -32.03
C ALA A 300 -14.09 -13.45 -32.06
N GLY A 301 -13.36 -12.32 -31.95
CA GLY A 301 -13.93 -10.97 -31.94
C GLY A 301 -13.99 -10.31 -30.57
N THR A 302 -13.83 -11.04 -29.46
CA THR A 302 -13.70 -10.45 -28.13
C THR A 302 -12.39 -9.65 -28.02
N ARG A 303 -12.48 -8.39 -27.59
CA ARG A 303 -11.29 -7.53 -27.43
C ARG A 303 -10.78 -7.51 -26.00
N ILE A 304 -9.48 -7.68 -25.83
CA ILE A 304 -8.82 -7.52 -24.53
C ILE A 304 -8.35 -6.08 -24.41
N LEU A 305 -8.74 -5.40 -23.34
CA LEU A 305 -8.20 -4.12 -22.89
C LEU A 305 -7.42 -4.37 -21.61
N ALA A 306 -6.22 -3.81 -21.51
CA ALA A 306 -5.38 -3.94 -20.32
C ALA A 306 -4.90 -2.58 -19.86
N GLY A 307 -4.95 -2.34 -18.55
CA GLY A 307 -4.45 -1.11 -17.96
C GLY A 307 -3.96 -1.34 -16.53
N GLY A 308 -3.58 -0.24 -15.90
CA GLY A 308 -2.98 -0.25 -14.56
C GLY A 308 -1.46 -0.15 -14.60
N ARG A 309 -0.89 0.37 -13.52
CA ARG A 309 0.53 0.78 -13.44
C ARG A 309 1.55 -0.31 -13.78
N ALA A 310 1.19 -1.59 -13.63
CA ALA A 310 2.07 -2.71 -13.92
C ALA A 310 1.89 -3.27 -15.35
N ALA A 311 0.86 -2.84 -16.10
CA ALA A 311 0.61 -3.33 -17.46
C ALA A 311 1.82 -3.14 -18.38
N ARG A 312 2.58 -2.05 -18.21
CA ARG A 312 3.81 -1.76 -18.97
C ARG A 312 4.89 -2.83 -18.78
N GLY A 313 4.95 -3.49 -17.62
CA GLY A 313 5.87 -4.61 -17.38
C GLY A 313 5.57 -5.85 -18.23
N TYR A 314 4.35 -5.95 -18.77
CA TYR A 314 3.89 -7.06 -19.58
C TYR A 314 3.57 -6.66 -21.03
N PHE A 315 4.09 -5.51 -21.48
CA PHE A 315 3.77 -4.91 -22.77
C PHE A 315 4.00 -5.86 -23.96
N GLU A 316 5.12 -6.59 -23.96
CA GLU A 316 5.42 -7.60 -24.99
C GLU A 316 4.36 -8.70 -25.07
N ALA A 317 3.92 -9.21 -23.91
CA ALA A 317 2.87 -10.23 -23.85
C ALA A 317 1.52 -9.67 -24.31
N LEU A 318 1.19 -8.44 -23.92
CA LEU A 318 -0.05 -7.75 -24.28
C LEU A 318 -0.13 -7.45 -25.78
N ILE A 319 0.96 -6.97 -26.39
CA ILE A 319 1.05 -6.78 -27.85
C ILE A 319 0.87 -8.10 -28.58
N ARG A 320 1.55 -9.16 -28.13
CA ARG A 320 1.52 -10.47 -28.80
C ARG A 320 0.10 -11.05 -28.87
N ILE A 321 -0.74 -10.75 -27.89
CA ILE A 321 -2.15 -11.18 -27.88
C ILE A 321 -3.10 -10.15 -28.52
N GLY A 322 -2.58 -9.04 -29.06
CA GLY A 322 -3.37 -7.98 -29.67
C GLY A 322 -4.26 -7.21 -28.68
N ALA A 323 -3.86 -7.12 -27.41
CA ALA A 323 -4.58 -6.35 -26.40
C ALA A 323 -4.41 -4.84 -26.63
N LEU A 324 -5.49 -4.08 -26.39
CA LEU A 324 -5.45 -2.62 -26.34
C LEU A 324 -4.94 -2.20 -24.95
N CYS A 325 -3.80 -1.53 -24.91
CA CYS A 325 -3.25 -1.03 -23.65
C CYS A 325 -3.76 0.39 -23.39
N ALA A 326 -4.14 0.69 -22.15
CA ALA A 326 -4.55 2.02 -21.73
C ALA A 326 -3.70 2.47 -20.52
N ASP A 327 -3.06 3.63 -20.66
CA ASP A 327 -2.23 4.23 -19.61
C ASP A 327 -3.08 5.04 -18.61
N SER A 328 -4.32 5.36 -18.97
CA SER A 328 -5.26 6.13 -18.14
C SER A 328 -6.69 5.62 -18.25
N ILE A 329 -7.54 6.01 -17.30
CA ILE A 329 -8.96 5.67 -17.33
C ILE A 329 -9.69 6.41 -18.47
N GLU A 330 -9.21 7.59 -18.86
CA GLU A 330 -9.67 8.34 -20.03
C GLU A 330 -9.39 7.59 -21.33
N GLU A 331 -8.17 7.11 -21.50
CA GLU A 331 -7.78 6.33 -22.68
C GLU A 331 -8.58 5.03 -22.75
N PHE A 332 -8.73 4.33 -21.62
CA PHE A 332 -9.60 3.15 -21.54
C PHE A 332 -11.04 3.49 -21.99
N GLY A 333 -11.60 4.59 -21.51
CA GLY A 333 -12.92 5.06 -21.91
C GLY A 333 -13.02 5.37 -23.41
N SER A 334 -12.02 6.02 -24.00
CA SER A 334 -11.97 6.34 -25.43
C SER A 334 -11.89 5.09 -26.32
N GLN A 335 -11.07 4.12 -25.92
CA GLN A 335 -10.96 2.83 -26.60
C GLN A 335 -12.30 2.07 -26.53
N LEU A 336 -12.95 2.09 -25.37
CA LEU A 336 -14.22 1.40 -25.14
C LEU A 336 -15.38 2.05 -25.91
N ASP A 337 -15.45 3.37 -25.98
CA ASP A 337 -16.44 4.07 -26.81
C ASP A 337 -16.22 3.79 -28.31
N SER A 338 -14.96 3.74 -28.75
CA SER A 338 -14.62 3.36 -30.13
C SER A 338 -15.07 1.94 -30.47
N LEU A 339 -14.85 0.98 -29.56
CA LEU A 339 -15.32 -0.40 -29.72
C LEU A 339 -16.85 -0.50 -29.80
N ARG A 340 -17.57 0.34 -29.05
CA ARG A 340 -19.04 0.36 -29.04
C ARG A 340 -19.62 0.87 -30.36
N ARG A 341 -18.96 1.85 -30.98
CA ARG A 341 -19.40 2.49 -32.22
C ARG A 341 -18.99 1.72 -33.48
N ALA A 342 -18.02 0.81 -33.38
CA ALA A 342 -17.59 0.01 -34.51
C ALA A 342 -18.75 -0.88 -35.02
N PRO A 343 -19.02 -0.94 -36.32
CA PRO A 343 -20.04 -1.84 -36.85
C PRO A 343 -19.67 -3.29 -36.51
N ALA A 344 -20.65 -4.07 -36.07
CA ALA A 344 -20.46 -5.49 -35.76
C ALA A 344 -19.79 -6.18 -36.96
N ARG A 345 -18.53 -6.60 -36.79
CA ARG A 345 -17.83 -7.37 -37.83
C ARG A 345 -18.62 -8.67 -37.99
N LYS A 346 -19.25 -8.85 -39.16
CA LYS A 346 -19.86 -10.13 -39.54
C LYS A 346 -18.77 -11.20 -39.38
N ALA A 347 -19.01 -12.17 -38.49
CA ALA A 347 -18.18 -13.36 -38.42
C ALA A 347 -18.23 -14.02 -39.81
N HIS A 348 -17.10 -14.08 -40.50
CA HIS A 348 -17.00 -14.95 -41.66
C HIS A 348 -17.09 -16.38 -41.13
N ALA A 349 -18.16 -17.05 -41.56
CA ALA A 349 -18.50 -18.44 -41.27
C ALA A 349 -17.42 -19.40 -41.78
#